data_AF-A0AAT9GLP9-F1
#
_entry.id   AF-A0AAT9GLP9-F1
#
_cell.length_a   1.000
_cell.length_b   1.000
_cell.length_c   1.000
_cell.angle_alpha   90.00
_cell.angle_beta   90.00
_cell.angle_gamma   90.00
#
_symmetry.space_group_name_H-M   'P 1'
#
loop_
_entity.id
_entity.type
_entity.pdbx_description
1 polymer ?
#
loop_
_entity_poly.entity_id
_entity_poly.type
_entity_poly.pdbx_seq_one_letter_code
_entity_poly.pdbx_strand_id
1 'polypeptide(L)'
;MNLRNALFIIFLLLSLFVQAQKLSYEEEIAQWKKERIIELKAENGWLNLAGLFWIKEGKQYFGGSATDDIRFPIPSFPAQVGYFERKGNMVKQVLEKDIALLTNGRSQKEQVVFHADSLQQSTMSFAHYRWTLLQRDELIGIRFRDLKNPAIDALQHIPCFPVNTLFRVKAKLVPPLIPKKIPVANVLGQITQQFSPGKLVFDLQGETYSLDALQEGNKLFIVFGDRTSGQSTYASGRYLYAAMPGEDGITVLDFNKAFNPPCVFTSYATCLLPPSQNILHLAIEAGEKRVGDH
;
A
#
# COMPACT_ATOMS: atom_id res chain seq x y z
N MET A 1 -39.40 -51.31 22.31
CA MET A 1 -38.16 -50.99 21.58
C MET A 1 -38.59 -50.25 20.31
N ASN A 2 -38.73 -48.91 20.42
CA ASN A 2 -39.40 -48.08 19.42
C ASN A 2 -38.42 -47.09 18.79
N LEU A 3 -38.60 -46.91 17.48
CA LEU A 3 -37.84 -46.15 16.48
C LEU A 3 -37.46 -44.69 16.82
N ARG A 4 -37.82 -44.16 17.99
CA ARG A 4 -37.52 -42.79 18.43
C ARG A 4 -36.11 -42.61 19.01
N ASN A 5 -35.44 -43.69 19.41
CA ASN A 5 -34.09 -43.61 20.00
C ASN A 5 -32.97 -43.79 18.96
N ALA A 6 -33.29 -44.19 17.72
CA ALA A 6 -32.31 -44.32 16.64
C ALA A 6 -31.99 -42.97 15.96
N LEU A 7 -32.95 -42.03 15.90
CA LEU A 7 -32.73 -40.72 15.29
C LEU A 7 -31.91 -39.75 16.15
N PHE A 8 -31.92 -39.93 17.48
CA PHE A 8 -31.13 -39.10 18.39
C PHE A 8 -29.63 -39.47 18.41
N ILE A 9 -29.29 -40.70 18.01
CA ILE A 9 -27.89 -41.16 17.94
C ILE A 9 -27.26 -40.78 16.60
N ILE A 10 -28.04 -40.60 15.54
CA ILE A 10 -27.54 -40.15 14.23
C ILE A 10 -27.34 -38.62 14.20
N PHE A 11 -28.08 -37.85 15.00
CA PHE A 11 -27.84 -36.40 15.13
C PHE A 11 -26.66 -36.02 16.04
N LEU A 12 -26.13 -36.97 16.82
CA LEU A 12 -24.99 -36.74 17.71
C LEU A 12 -23.62 -37.00 17.05
N LEU A 13 -23.60 -37.45 15.78
CA LEU A 13 -22.36 -37.74 15.02
C LEU A 13 -22.07 -36.71 13.92
N LEU A 14 -22.88 -35.66 13.80
CA LEU A 14 -22.69 -34.57 12.82
C LEU A 14 -22.34 -33.21 13.44
N SER A 15 -22.14 -33.14 14.75
CA SER A 15 -21.38 -32.04 15.37
C SER A 15 -19.88 -32.31 15.21
N LEU A 16 -19.43 -32.48 13.97
CA LEU A 16 -18.03 -32.29 13.63
C LEU A 16 -17.71 -30.84 13.96
N PHE A 17 -17.00 -30.65 15.07
CA PHE A 17 -16.27 -29.45 15.36
C PHE A 17 -15.57 -28.99 14.07
N VAL A 18 -16.07 -27.93 13.44
CA VAL A 18 -15.25 -27.13 12.52
C VAL A 18 -14.30 -26.36 13.42
N GLN A 19 -13.32 -27.08 13.95
CA GLN A 19 -12.16 -26.47 14.59
C GLN A 19 -11.37 -25.91 13.41
N ALA A 20 -11.41 -24.59 13.23
CA ALA A 20 -10.59 -23.91 12.22
C ALA A 20 -9.14 -24.37 12.43
N GLN A 21 -8.67 -25.23 11.54
CA GLN A 21 -7.34 -25.83 11.66
C GLN A 21 -6.34 -24.68 11.53
N LYS A 22 -5.55 -24.46 12.58
CA LYS A 22 -4.54 -23.40 12.58
C LYS A 22 -3.54 -23.74 11.48
N LEU A 23 -3.41 -22.85 10.48
CA LEU A 23 -2.43 -22.99 9.41
C LEU A 23 -1.04 -23.22 10.01
N SER A 24 -0.25 -24.09 9.39
CA SER A 24 1.19 -24.12 9.61
C SER A 24 1.79 -22.76 9.26
N TYR A 25 2.98 -22.48 9.76
CA TYR A 25 3.64 -21.21 9.49
C TYR A 25 3.96 -21.04 8.00
N GLU A 26 4.37 -22.11 7.35
CA GLU A 26 4.63 -22.14 5.91
C GLU A 26 3.36 -21.84 5.10
N GLU A 27 2.22 -22.38 5.51
CA GLU A 27 0.92 -22.07 4.92
C GLU A 27 0.48 -20.62 5.17
N GLU A 28 0.75 -20.08 6.37
CA GLU A 28 0.51 -18.67 6.68
C GLU A 28 1.31 -17.75 5.74
N ILE A 29 2.60 -18.05 5.51
CA ILE A 29 3.42 -17.29 4.57
C ILE A 29 2.97 -17.49 3.12
N ALA A 30 2.57 -18.71 2.74
CA ALA A 30 2.04 -18.97 1.40
C ALA A 30 0.73 -18.19 1.15
N GLN A 31 -0.14 -18.11 2.15
CA GLN A 31 -1.37 -17.33 2.09
C GLN A 31 -1.08 -15.83 1.99
N TRP A 32 -0.17 -15.32 2.82
CA TRP A 32 0.27 -13.92 2.75
C TRP A 32 0.81 -13.56 1.37
N LYS A 33 1.61 -14.44 0.73
CA LYS A 33 2.12 -14.23 -0.63
C LYS A 33 0.99 -14.14 -1.67
N LYS A 34 -0.08 -14.92 -1.52
CA LYS A 34 -1.26 -14.86 -2.41
C LYS A 34 -2.01 -13.54 -2.22
N GLU A 35 -2.28 -13.17 -0.97
CA GLU A 35 -2.95 -11.91 -0.62
C GLU A 35 -2.17 -10.71 -1.15
N ARG A 36 -0.83 -10.75 -1.04
CA ARG A 36 0.06 -9.72 -1.59
C ARG A 36 -0.13 -9.49 -3.09
N ILE A 37 -0.26 -10.55 -3.89
CA ILE A 37 -0.52 -10.44 -5.33
C ILE A 37 -1.92 -9.89 -5.59
N ILE A 38 -2.93 -10.34 -4.83
CA ILE A 38 -4.31 -9.84 -4.94
C ILE A 38 -4.35 -8.34 -4.67
N GLU A 39 -3.71 -7.87 -3.59
CA GLU A 39 -3.63 -6.46 -3.22
C GLU A 39 -2.95 -5.61 -4.31
N LEU A 40 -1.87 -6.11 -4.92
CA LEU A 40 -1.17 -5.40 -5.99
C LEU A 40 -2.04 -5.23 -7.24
N LYS A 41 -2.90 -6.21 -7.53
CA LYS A 41 -3.80 -6.26 -8.69
C LYS A 41 -5.17 -5.63 -8.45
N ALA A 42 -5.54 -5.36 -7.18
CA ALA A 42 -6.82 -4.78 -6.82
C ALA A 42 -7.05 -3.39 -7.47
N GLU A 43 -8.29 -2.90 -7.50
CA GLU A 43 -8.65 -1.61 -8.09
C GLU A 43 -7.88 -0.42 -7.48
N ASN A 44 -7.55 -0.49 -6.19
CA ASN A 44 -6.70 0.49 -5.50
C ASN A 44 -5.21 0.09 -5.43
N GLY A 45 -4.83 -1.05 -6.01
CA GLY A 45 -3.49 -1.62 -6.02
C GLY A 45 -2.48 -0.82 -6.84
N TRP A 46 -1.21 -1.22 -6.81
CA TRP A 46 -0.12 -0.42 -7.39
C TRP A 46 0.10 -0.66 -8.89
N LEU A 47 -0.28 -1.84 -9.41
CA LEU A 47 -0.02 -2.21 -10.81
C LEU A 47 -0.89 -1.48 -11.83
N ASN A 48 -2.01 -0.91 -11.39
CA ASN A 48 -2.94 -0.22 -12.27
C ASN A 48 -2.68 1.30 -12.36
N LEU A 49 -1.67 1.82 -11.66
CA LEU A 49 -1.32 3.24 -11.76
C LEU A 49 -0.80 3.57 -13.16
N ALA A 50 -1.41 4.58 -13.76
CA ALA A 50 -1.15 4.99 -15.15
C ALA A 50 -0.86 6.49 -15.29
N GLY A 51 -0.92 7.26 -14.20
CA GLY A 51 -0.56 8.67 -14.23
C GLY A 51 -0.60 9.36 -12.86
N LEU A 52 0.13 10.47 -12.76
CA LEU A 52 0.08 11.44 -11.68
C LEU A 52 0.11 12.85 -12.26
N PHE A 53 -0.96 13.62 -12.09
CA PHE A 53 -1.09 14.96 -12.67
C PHE A 53 -1.29 16.00 -11.57
N TRP A 54 -0.47 17.04 -11.53
CA TRP A 54 -0.59 18.09 -10.51
C TRP A 54 -1.58 19.16 -10.93
N ILE A 55 -2.43 19.58 -9.98
CA ILE A 55 -3.42 20.65 -10.13
C ILE A 55 -2.85 21.93 -9.50
N LYS A 56 -2.59 22.91 -10.36
CA LYS A 56 -2.19 24.28 -10.03
C LYS A 56 -3.41 25.08 -9.57
N GLU A 57 -3.15 26.20 -8.90
CA GLU A 57 -4.20 27.15 -8.54
C GLU A 57 -4.94 27.68 -9.78
N GLY A 58 -6.26 27.85 -9.68
CA GLY A 58 -7.10 28.32 -10.77
C GLY A 58 -7.69 27.19 -11.63
N LYS A 59 -8.10 27.54 -12.85
CA LYS A 59 -8.78 26.64 -13.79
C LYS A 59 -7.76 25.92 -14.69
N GLN A 60 -7.90 24.60 -14.82
CA GLN A 60 -7.15 23.76 -15.75
C GLN A 60 -8.08 22.80 -16.49
N TYR A 61 -8.06 22.84 -17.81
CA TYR A 61 -8.87 21.96 -18.65
C TYR A 61 -8.28 20.56 -18.72
N PHE A 62 -9.16 19.56 -18.78
CA PHE A 62 -8.75 18.16 -18.93
C PHE A 62 -9.47 17.47 -20.09
N GLY A 63 -8.78 16.50 -20.69
CA GLY A 63 -9.26 15.76 -21.85
C GLY A 63 -8.17 14.86 -22.44
N GLY A 64 -8.36 14.40 -23.67
CA GLY A 64 -7.40 13.54 -24.38
C GLY A 64 -6.42 14.27 -25.32
N SER A 65 -6.58 15.58 -25.51
CA SER A 65 -5.80 16.39 -26.45
C SER A 65 -4.47 16.85 -25.87
N ALA A 66 -3.49 17.11 -26.74
CA ALA A 66 -2.23 17.75 -26.37
C ALA A 66 -2.40 19.22 -25.93
N THR A 67 -3.55 19.84 -26.23
CA THR A 67 -3.89 21.20 -25.81
C THR A 67 -4.58 21.27 -24.44
N ASP A 68 -4.92 20.13 -23.84
CA ASP A 68 -5.52 20.10 -22.50
C ASP A 68 -4.41 20.27 -21.45
N ASP A 69 -4.65 21.13 -20.43
CA ASP A 69 -3.69 21.33 -19.34
C ASP A 69 -3.38 20.02 -18.61
N ILE A 70 -4.40 19.18 -18.45
CA ILE A 70 -4.33 17.84 -17.88
C ILE A 70 -4.79 16.83 -18.93
N ARG A 71 -3.82 16.22 -19.60
CA ARG A 71 -4.09 15.20 -20.62
C ARG A 71 -4.17 13.81 -20.00
N PHE A 72 -5.33 13.17 -20.07
CA PHE A 72 -5.46 11.77 -19.67
C PHE A 72 -5.00 10.82 -20.78
N PRO A 73 -4.19 9.79 -20.45
CA PRO A 73 -3.65 8.83 -21.41
C PRO A 73 -4.70 7.76 -21.76
N ILE A 74 -5.91 8.20 -22.10
CA ILE A 74 -7.02 7.33 -22.48
C ILE A 74 -7.14 7.38 -24.01
N PRO A 75 -6.99 6.24 -24.71
CA PRO A 75 -7.23 6.19 -26.15
C PRO A 75 -8.62 6.70 -26.51
N SER A 76 -8.70 7.61 -27.49
CA SER A 76 -9.95 8.21 -27.98
C SER A 76 -10.77 8.99 -26.95
N PHE A 77 -10.14 9.45 -25.86
CA PHE A 77 -10.81 10.33 -24.90
C PHE A 77 -11.05 11.72 -25.51
N PRO A 78 -12.24 12.31 -25.34
CA PRO A 78 -12.54 13.60 -25.92
C PRO A 78 -11.57 14.70 -25.44
N ALA A 79 -11.21 15.62 -26.33
CA ALA A 79 -10.52 16.86 -25.94
C ALA A 79 -11.45 17.72 -25.08
N GLN A 80 -10.91 18.53 -24.16
CA GLN A 80 -11.66 19.54 -23.39
C GLN A 80 -13.00 19.02 -22.87
N VAL A 81 -12.95 17.96 -22.07
CA VAL A 81 -14.14 17.38 -21.42
C VAL A 81 -14.73 18.36 -20.41
N GLY A 82 -13.87 19.14 -19.78
CA GLY A 82 -14.20 20.13 -18.78
C GLY A 82 -12.94 20.59 -18.07
N TYR A 83 -13.06 21.02 -16.82
CA TYR A 83 -11.92 21.54 -16.06
C TYR A 83 -11.94 21.15 -14.59
N PHE A 84 -10.76 21.15 -13.99
CA PHE A 84 -10.59 21.25 -12.55
C PHE A 84 -10.32 22.70 -12.19
N GLU A 85 -11.02 23.22 -11.18
CA GLU A 85 -10.77 24.54 -10.60
C GLU A 85 -10.31 24.37 -9.17
N ARG A 86 -9.05 24.71 -8.91
CA ARG A 86 -8.47 24.72 -7.57
C ARG A 86 -8.58 26.10 -6.96
N LYS A 87 -9.09 26.15 -5.73
CA LYS A 87 -9.08 27.33 -4.85
C LYS A 87 -8.51 26.91 -3.50
N GLY A 88 -7.22 27.21 -3.29
CA GLY A 88 -6.48 26.75 -2.12
C GLY A 88 -6.48 25.23 -2.00
N ASN A 89 -7.18 24.73 -0.98
CA ASN A 89 -7.28 23.33 -0.56
C ASN A 89 -8.58 22.64 -1.04
N MET A 90 -9.34 23.31 -1.91
CA MET A 90 -10.54 22.78 -2.54
C MET A 90 -10.32 22.62 -4.05
N VAL A 91 -10.82 21.52 -4.62
CA VAL A 91 -10.90 21.33 -6.07
C VAL A 91 -12.33 21.02 -6.48
N LYS A 92 -12.84 21.83 -7.40
CA LYS A 92 -14.10 21.61 -8.10
C LYS A 92 -13.83 20.99 -9.47
N GLN A 93 -14.60 19.99 -9.86
CA GLN A 93 -14.64 19.48 -11.22
C GLN A 93 -15.91 19.99 -11.90
N VAL A 94 -15.76 20.44 -13.14
CA VAL A 94 -16.87 20.80 -14.03
C VAL A 94 -16.71 20.03 -15.33
N LEU A 95 -17.79 19.42 -15.79
CA LEU A 95 -17.92 18.80 -17.10
C LEU A 95 -18.67 19.75 -18.03
N GLU A 96 -18.06 20.08 -19.16
CA GLU A 96 -18.67 20.91 -20.21
C GLU A 96 -19.27 20.05 -21.32
N LYS A 97 -18.91 18.75 -21.36
CA LYS A 97 -19.44 17.76 -22.29
C LYS A 97 -20.23 16.68 -21.57
N ASP A 98 -21.33 16.28 -22.18
CA ASP A 98 -22.12 15.13 -21.71
C ASP A 98 -21.39 13.84 -22.11
N ILE A 99 -20.55 13.34 -21.21
CA ILE A 99 -19.84 12.08 -21.36
C ILE A 99 -20.19 11.13 -20.21
N ALA A 100 -19.96 9.82 -20.40
CA ALA A 100 -20.19 8.79 -19.40
C ALA A 100 -19.14 8.77 -18.28
N LEU A 101 -18.79 9.94 -17.74
CA LEU A 101 -17.94 10.11 -16.58
C LEU A 101 -18.81 10.16 -15.33
N LEU A 102 -18.46 9.34 -14.33
CA LEU A 102 -19.16 9.28 -13.06
C LEU A 102 -18.26 9.78 -11.94
N THR A 103 -18.84 10.46 -10.97
CA THR A 103 -18.19 10.80 -9.71
C THR A 103 -18.96 10.12 -8.58
N ASN A 104 -18.26 9.29 -7.82
CA ASN A 104 -18.85 8.41 -6.79
C ASN A 104 -20.01 7.56 -7.34
N GLY A 105 -19.87 7.09 -8.58
CA GLY A 105 -20.87 6.27 -9.27
C GLY A 105 -22.08 7.03 -9.84
N ARG A 106 -22.10 8.37 -9.77
CA ARG A 106 -23.21 9.20 -10.27
C ARG A 106 -22.72 10.16 -11.35
N SER A 107 -23.53 10.36 -12.39
CA SER A 107 -23.26 11.41 -13.38
C SER A 107 -23.60 12.77 -12.78
N GLN A 108 -22.64 13.69 -12.79
CA GLN A 108 -22.78 15.04 -12.24
C GLN A 108 -22.01 16.02 -13.13
N LYS A 109 -22.66 17.12 -13.56
CA LYS A 109 -22.00 18.16 -14.36
C LYS A 109 -20.98 18.95 -13.57
N GLU A 110 -21.23 19.15 -12.28
CA GLU A 110 -20.35 19.90 -11.40
C GLU A 110 -20.32 19.25 -10.02
N GLN A 111 -19.13 19.13 -9.44
CA GLN A 111 -18.97 18.61 -8.08
C GLN A 111 -17.68 19.12 -7.44
N VAL A 112 -17.70 19.39 -6.13
CA VAL A 112 -16.47 19.46 -5.33
C VAL A 112 -15.93 18.04 -5.19
N VAL A 113 -14.81 17.77 -5.85
CA VAL A 113 -14.19 16.44 -5.88
C VAL A 113 -13.13 16.27 -4.81
N PHE A 114 -12.65 17.39 -4.23
CA PHE A 114 -11.69 17.37 -3.15
C PHE A 114 -11.84 18.59 -2.23
N HIS A 115 -11.70 18.32 -0.94
CA HIS A 115 -11.51 19.30 0.11
C HIS A 115 -10.53 18.68 1.13
N ALA A 116 -9.55 19.43 1.61
CA ALA A 116 -8.54 18.91 2.55
C ALA A 116 -9.16 18.29 3.82
N ASP A 117 -10.28 18.85 4.30
CA ASP A 117 -10.99 18.37 5.49
C ASP A 117 -11.99 17.23 5.20
N SER A 118 -12.10 16.76 3.96
CA SER A 118 -13.04 15.69 3.61
C SER A 118 -12.55 14.34 4.11
N LEU A 119 -13.38 13.66 4.90
CA LEU A 119 -13.13 12.27 5.33
C LEU A 119 -13.32 11.26 4.18
N GLN A 120 -13.99 11.64 3.10
CA GLN A 120 -14.23 10.79 1.94
C GLN A 120 -13.52 11.35 0.71
N GLN A 121 -12.77 10.48 0.02
CA GLN A 121 -12.18 10.80 -1.27
C GLN A 121 -13.20 10.57 -2.38
N SER A 122 -13.40 11.57 -3.24
CA SER A 122 -14.19 11.35 -4.46
C SER A 122 -13.41 10.48 -5.43
N THR A 123 -14.11 9.51 -6.00
CA THR A 123 -13.60 8.67 -7.09
C THR A 123 -14.32 9.01 -8.37
N MET A 124 -13.55 9.36 -9.38
CA MET A 124 -14.06 9.57 -10.72
C MET A 124 -13.78 8.34 -11.57
N SER A 125 -14.70 8.02 -12.48
CA SER A 125 -14.60 6.85 -13.34
C SER A 125 -15.07 7.13 -14.76
N PHE A 126 -14.40 6.50 -15.72
CA PHE A 126 -14.79 6.46 -17.12
C PHE A 126 -14.37 5.11 -17.69
N ALA A 127 -15.33 4.29 -18.13
CA ALA A 127 -15.08 2.90 -18.52
C ALA A 127 -14.29 2.12 -17.43
N HIS A 128 -13.08 1.65 -17.76
CA HIS A 128 -12.17 0.96 -16.83
C HIS A 128 -11.09 1.87 -16.25
N TYR A 129 -11.17 3.18 -16.48
CA TYR A 129 -10.28 4.16 -15.87
C TYR A 129 -10.87 4.69 -14.57
N ARG A 130 -10.00 4.98 -13.61
CA ARG A 130 -10.34 5.60 -12.32
C ARG A 130 -9.37 6.70 -12.01
N TRP A 131 -9.82 7.73 -11.32
CA TRP A 131 -8.90 8.65 -10.68
C TRP A 131 -9.46 9.18 -9.38
N THR A 132 -8.54 9.49 -8.47
CA THR A 132 -8.83 10.15 -7.20
C THR A 132 -7.89 11.34 -7.05
N LEU A 133 -8.29 12.31 -6.23
CA LEU A 133 -7.39 13.40 -5.85
C LEU A 133 -6.64 13.02 -4.57
N LEU A 134 -5.38 13.43 -4.51
CA LEU A 134 -4.52 13.32 -3.35
C LEU A 134 -3.90 14.68 -3.05
N GLN A 135 -3.52 14.89 -1.79
CA GLN A 135 -2.75 16.04 -1.36
C GLN A 135 -1.41 15.57 -0.80
N ARG A 136 -0.35 16.31 -1.09
CA ARG A 136 0.99 16.17 -0.51
C ARG A 136 1.51 17.55 -0.18
N ASP A 137 1.59 17.87 1.10
CA ASP A 137 1.88 19.22 1.58
C ASP A 137 0.92 20.23 0.91
N GLU A 138 1.44 21.20 0.17
CA GLU A 138 0.65 22.21 -0.54
C GLU A 138 0.23 21.78 -1.96
N LEU A 139 0.65 20.61 -2.43
CA LEU A 139 0.34 20.11 -3.78
C LEU A 139 -0.91 19.25 -3.78
N ILE A 140 -1.81 19.48 -4.74
CA ILE A 140 -2.96 18.61 -5.02
C ILE A 140 -2.74 17.95 -6.37
N GLY A 141 -2.88 16.63 -6.43
CA GLY A 141 -2.66 15.85 -7.64
C GLY A 141 -3.77 14.84 -7.91
N ILE A 142 -3.87 14.42 -9.16
CA ILE A 142 -4.76 13.37 -9.66
C ILE A 142 -3.94 12.10 -9.76
N ARG A 143 -4.33 11.07 -9.01
CA ARG A 143 -3.82 9.71 -9.16
C ARG A 143 -4.71 8.99 -10.16
N PHE A 144 -4.14 8.70 -11.32
CA PHE A 144 -4.86 8.11 -12.44
C PHE A 144 -4.54 6.62 -12.58
N ARG A 145 -5.59 5.83 -12.85
CA ARG A 145 -5.54 4.37 -12.90
C ARG A 145 -6.19 3.85 -14.16
N ASP A 146 -5.57 2.83 -14.72
CA ASP A 146 -6.09 1.98 -15.79
C ASP A 146 -6.30 0.57 -15.22
N LEU A 147 -7.55 0.17 -14.99
CA LEU A 147 -7.86 -1.16 -14.43
C LEU A 147 -7.62 -2.32 -15.40
N LYS A 148 -7.18 -2.02 -16.63
CA LYS A 148 -6.70 -2.98 -17.63
C LYS A 148 -5.22 -2.75 -17.97
N ASN A 149 -4.47 -2.07 -17.11
CA ASN A 149 -3.04 -1.87 -17.31
C ASN A 149 -2.33 -3.23 -17.52
N PRO A 150 -1.57 -3.41 -18.62
CA PRO A 150 -0.87 -4.66 -18.89
C PRO A 150 0.03 -5.17 -17.75
N ALA A 151 0.52 -4.27 -16.87
CA ALA A 151 1.30 -4.64 -15.70
C ALA A 151 0.54 -5.55 -14.72
N ILE A 152 -0.79 -5.48 -14.67
CA ILE A 152 -1.65 -6.33 -13.84
C ILE A 152 -1.50 -7.80 -14.27
N ASP A 153 -1.54 -8.06 -15.57
CA ASP A 153 -1.41 -9.41 -16.13
C ASP A 153 0.05 -9.85 -16.24
N ALA A 154 0.99 -8.92 -16.39
CA ALA A 154 2.41 -9.23 -16.44
C ALA A 154 2.94 -9.79 -15.09
N LEU A 155 2.42 -9.33 -13.95
CA LEU A 155 2.85 -9.84 -12.64
C LEU A 155 2.20 -11.21 -12.35
N GLN A 156 2.96 -12.27 -12.55
CA GLN A 156 2.52 -13.64 -12.23
C GLN A 156 2.94 -14.08 -10.83
N HIS A 157 4.16 -13.73 -10.42
CA HIS A 157 4.70 -14.05 -9.09
C HIS A 157 5.74 -13.01 -8.68
N ILE A 158 6.02 -12.94 -7.38
CA ILE A 158 7.15 -12.18 -6.82
C ILE A 158 8.15 -13.19 -6.26
N PRO A 159 9.40 -13.21 -6.76
CA PRO A 159 10.42 -14.09 -6.20
C PRO A 159 10.62 -13.79 -4.72
N CYS A 160 10.69 -14.84 -3.90
CA CYS A 160 10.89 -14.74 -2.46
C CYS A 160 12.02 -15.67 -2.02
N PHE A 161 12.63 -15.40 -0.88
CA PHE A 161 13.47 -16.38 -0.21
C PHE A 161 12.63 -17.56 0.32
N PRO A 162 13.24 -18.73 0.54
CA PRO A 162 12.63 -19.81 1.33
C PRO A 162 12.19 -19.30 2.71
N VAL A 163 11.11 -19.88 3.24
CA VAL A 163 10.64 -19.52 4.59
C VAL A 163 11.70 -19.93 5.60
N ASN A 164 12.04 -19.00 6.50
CA ASN A 164 13.02 -19.25 7.54
C ASN A 164 12.56 -18.63 8.88
N THR A 165 12.30 -19.49 9.85
CA THR A 165 11.79 -19.13 11.18
C THR A 165 12.78 -18.33 12.02
N LEU A 166 14.08 -18.38 11.70
CA LEU A 166 15.10 -17.52 12.33
C LEU A 166 14.77 -16.03 12.14
N PHE A 167 14.16 -15.68 11.01
CA PHE A 167 13.79 -14.30 10.68
C PHE A 167 12.37 -13.92 11.14
N ARG A 168 11.77 -14.69 12.05
CA ARG A 168 10.56 -14.35 12.77
C ARG A 168 10.90 -14.10 14.23
N VAL A 169 11.18 -12.84 14.56
CA VAL A 169 11.75 -12.44 15.84
C VAL A 169 10.73 -11.70 16.71
N LYS A 170 10.82 -11.88 18.02
CA LYS A 170 10.14 -11.01 18.98
C LYS A 170 10.91 -9.71 19.10
N ALA A 171 10.20 -8.59 19.09
CA ALA A 171 10.78 -7.27 19.27
C ALA A 171 10.03 -6.52 20.36
N LYS A 172 10.79 -5.87 21.25
CA LYS A 172 10.24 -4.96 22.26
C LYS A 172 10.15 -3.56 21.67
N LEU A 173 8.97 -2.96 21.68
CA LEU A 173 8.83 -1.54 21.37
C LEU A 173 9.35 -0.73 22.57
N VAL A 174 10.36 0.09 22.33
CA VAL A 174 10.91 1.06 23.27
C VAL A 174 10.44 2.45 22.84
N PRO A 175 9.42 3.02 23.51
CA PRO A 175 8.92 4.35 23.20
C PRO A 175 10.00 5.42 23.42
N PRO A 176 9.96 6.54 22.67
CA PRO A 176 10.86 7.64 22.95
C PRO A 176 10.47 8.34 24.28
N LEU A 177 11.46 8.89 24.99
CA LEU A 177 11.23 9.62 26.24
C LEU A 177 10.30 10.84 26.07
N ILE A 178 10.31 11.43 24.89
CA ILE A 178 9.41 12.51 24.46
C ILE A 178 8.84 12.16 23.09
N PRO A 179 7.58 12.53 22.78
CA PRO A 179 7.01 12.32 21.45
C PRO A 179 7.96 12.82 20.37
N LYS A 180 8.36 11.91 19.49
CA LYS A 180 9.41 12.16 18.50
C LYS A 180 8.84 12.05 17.09
N LYS A 181 9.18 13.02 16.25
CA LYS A 181 9.14 12.86 14.80
C LYS A 181 10.54 12.53 14.30
N ILE A 182 10.64 11.61 13.34
CA ILE A 182 11.89 11.27 12.68
C ILE A 182 11.88 11.78 11.24
N PRO A 183 13.01 12.29 10.72
CA PRO A 183 13.12 12.64 9.32
C PRO A 183 13.11 11.36 8.48
N VAL A 184 12.20 11.28 7.51
CA VAL A 184 12.14 10.19 6.55
C VAL A 184 12.16 10.77 5.15
N ALA A 185 13.15 10.35 4.36
CA ALA A 185 13.31 10.75 2.98
C ALA A 185 12.43 9.88 2.07
N ASN A 186 12.07 10.38 0.90
CA ASN A 186 11.45 9.58 -0.16
C ASN A 186 12.35 9.51 -1.41
N VAL A 187 11.95 8.70 -2.39
CA VAL A 187 12.68 8.51 -3.67
C VAL A 187 12.83 9.79 -4.51
N LEU A 188 12.09 10.86 -4.20
CA LEU A 188 12.22 12.17 -4.85
C LEU A 188 13.17 13.13 -4.10
N GLY A 189 13.81 12.67 -3.02
CA GLY A 189 14.71 13.47 -2.19
C GLY A 189 14.01 14.38 -1.18
N GLN A 190 12.68 14.32 -1.08
CA GLN A 190 11.93 15.11 -0.10
C GLN A 190 12.04 14.46 1.27
N ILE A 191 12.19 15.29 2.32
CA ILE A 191 12.28 14.83 3.71
C ILE A 191 11.06 15.32 4.48
N THR A 192 10.33 14.40 5.10
CA THR A 192 9.17 14.70 5.94
C THR A 192 9.38 14.23 7.37
N GLN A 193 8.82 14.95 8.34
CA GLN A 193 8.87 14.59 9.75
C GLN A 193 7.72 13.65 10.08
N GLN A 194 8.02 12.36 10.23
CA GLN A 194 7.05 11.30 10.49
C GLN A 194 6.97 10.97 11.97
N PHE A 195 5.77 10.78 12.51
CA PHE A 195 5.61 10.32 13.89
C PHE A 195 6.19 8.92 14.07
N SER A 196 6.97 8.74 15.13
CA SER A 196 7.53 7.44 15.49
C SER A 196 7.06 7.01 16.88
N PRO A 197 6.36 5.85 17.00
CA PRO A 197 6.02 5.29 18.30
C PRO A 197 7.24 4.77 19.09
N GLY A 198 8.41 4.64 18.46
CA GLY A 198 9.64 4.22 19.10
C GLY A 198 10.46 3.22 18.28
N LYS A 199 11.43 2.61 18.96
CA LYS A 199 12.34 1.62 18.38
C LYS A 199 11.87 0.21 18.70
N LEU A 200 11.88 -0.65 17.70
CA LEU A 200 11.72 -2.08 17.86
C LEU A 200 13.10 -2.69 18.11
N VAL A 201 13.35 -3.14 19.33
CA VAL A 201 14.62 -3.77 19.73
C VAL A 201 14.43 -5.29 19.76
N PHE A 202 15.33 -6.02 19.10
CA PHE A 202 15.24 -7.49 18.96
C PHE A 202 16.63 -8.11 18.84
N ASP A 203 16.73 -9.37 19.22
CA ASP A 203 17.95 -10.16 19.04
C ASP A 203 17.83 -11.05 17.81
N LEU A 204 18.90 -11.14 17.03
CA LEU A 204 18.99 -12.00 15.87
C LEU A 204 20.44 -12.48 15.72
N GLN A 205 20.62 -13.81 15.66
CA GLN A 205 21.95 -14.43 15.52
C GLN A 205 22.95 -14.01 16.61
N GLY A 206 22.47 -13.81 17.85
CA GLY A 206 23.32 -13.48 19.00
C GLY A 206 23.66 -11.99 19.15
N GLU A 207 23.22 -11.14 18.22
CA GLU A 207 23.43 -9.70 18.25
C GLU A 207 22.10 -8.96 18.44
N THR A 208 22.13 -7.83 19.16
CA THR A 208 20.96 -6.97 19.36
C THR A 208 20.88 -5.90 18.28
N TYR A 209 19.73 -5.81 17.63
CA TYR A 209 19.43 -4.81 16.60
C TYR A 209 18.26 -3.92 17.03
N SER A 210 18.12 -2.79 16.34
CA SER A 210 16.96 -1.92 16.51
C SER A 210 16.51 -1.32 15.18
N LEU A 211 15.20 -1.14 15.02
CA LEU A 211 14.60 -0.42 13.89
C LEU A 211 13.63 0.64 14.43
N ASP A 212 13.74 1.89 14.00
CA ASP A 212 12.70 2.89 14.23
C ASP A 212 11.42 2.48 13.48
N ALA A 213 10.29 2.47 14.19
CA ALA A 213 8.98 2.23 13.61
C ALA A 213 8.29 3.56 13.28
N LEU A 214 7.43 3.53 12.26
CA LEU A 214 6.36 4.49 12.02
C LEU A 214 5.02 3.86 12.43
N GLN A 215 3.96 4.66 12.50
CA GLN A 215 2.60 4.16 12.74
C GLN A 215 1.71 4.46 11.55
N GLU A 216 1.06 3.42 11.01
CA GLU A 216 0.04 3.52 9.98
C GLU A 216 -1.25 2.85 10.48
N GLY A 217 -2.25 3.66 10.84
CA GLY A 217 -3.48 3.17 11.47
C GLY A 217 -3.19 2.42 12.77
N ASN A 218 -3.58 1.15 12.80
CA ASN A 218 -3.38 0.23 13.94
C ASN A 218 -2.21 -0.74 13.74
N LYS A 219 -1.23 -0.39 12.88
CA LYS A 219 -0.03 -1.20 12.63
C LYS A 219 1.22 -0.36 12.76
N LEU A 220 2.32 -1.05 13.08
CA LEU A 220 3.66 -0.51 12.94
C LEU A 220 4.11 -0.69 11.49
N PHE A 221 4.71 0.34 10.94
CA PHE A 221 5.27 0.34 9.60
C PHE A 221 6.78 0.57 9.68
N ILE A 222 7.54 -0.36 9.11
CA ILE A 222 8.99 -0.38 9.17
C ILE A 222 9.52 -0.26 7.76
N VAL A 223 10.35 0.76 7.54
CA VAL A 223 11.15 0.90 6.32
C VAL A 223 12.59 0.57 6.70
N PHE A 224 13.15 -0.46 6.10
CA PHE A 224 14.49 -0.94 6.47
C PHE A 224 15.33 -1.30 5.24
N GLY A 225 16.63 -1.21 5.42
CA GLY A 225 17.63 -1.76 4.49
C GLY A 225 18.45 -2.82 5.20
N ASP A 226 19.11 -3.68 4.42
CA ASP A 226 19.98 -4.72 4.97
C ASP A 226 21.06 -5.11 3.95
N ARG A 227 21.97 -6.04 4.28
CA ARG A 227 23.06 -6.42 3.36
C ARG A 227 22.60 -7.08 2.05
N THR A 228 21.33 -7.48 1.94
CA THR A 228 20.76 -7.98 0.68
C THR A 228 20.33 -6.85 -0.28
N SER A 229 20.19 -5.62 0.21
CA SER A 229 19.74 -4.46 -0.58
C SER A 229 20.68 -4.18 -1.75
N GLY A 230 20.12 -4.11 -2.96
CA GLY A 230 20.86 -3.88 -4.20
C GLY A 230 21.62 -5.12 -4.72
N GLN A 231 21.59 -6.22 -3.97
CA GLN A 231 22.13 -7.51 -4.36
C GLN A 231 20.97 -8.42 -4.81
N SER A 232 20.31 -9.04 -3.83
CA SER A 232 19.20 -9.98 -4.04
C SER A 232 17.83 -9.37 -3.76
N THR A 233 17.77 -8.21 -3.08
CA THR A 233 16.54 -7.45 -2.80
C THR A 233 16.60 -6.04 -3.38
N TYR A 234 15.46 -5.34 -3.39
CA TYR A 234 15.37 -4.00 -3.97
C TYR A 234 16.36 -3.01 -3.33
N ALA A 235 17.01 -2.20 -4.17
CA ALA A 235 18.13 -1.35 -3.78
C ALA A 235 17.77 -0.31 -2.71
N SER A 236 16.57 0.26 -2.79
CA SER A 236 16.10 1.28 -1.85
C SER A 236 15.54 0.72 -0.54
N GLY A 237 15.72 -0.58 -0.28
CA GLY A 237 15.21 -1.25 0.92
C GLY A 237 13.84 -1.87 0.74
N ARG A 238 13.30 -2.39 1.85
CA ARG A 238 12.03 -3.11 1.91
C ARG A 238 11.15 -2.57 3.02
N TYR A 239 9.88 -2.92 2.93
CA TYR A 239 8.87 -2.58 3.90
C TYR A 239 8.47 -3.80 4.71
N LEU A 240 8.09 -3.58 5.96
CA LEU A 240 7.52 -4.59 6.84
C LEU A 240 6.41 -3.96 7.68
N TYR A 241 5.27 -4.65 7.79
CA TYR A 241 4.24 -4.32 8.76
C TYR A 241 4.32 -5.27 9.95
N ALA A 242 4.09 -4.73 11.14
CA ALA A 242 3.91 -5.50 12.36
C ALA A 242 2.66 -5.02 13.11
N ALA A 243 2.09 -5.88 13.95
CA ALA A 243 1.01 -5.47 14.84
C ALA A 243 1.53 -4.47 15.88
N MET A 244 0.63 -3.64 16.43
CA MET A 244 0.94 -2.92 17.67
C MET A 244 1.34 -3.93 18.76
N PRO A 245 2.29 -3.57 19.64
CA PRO A 245 2.75 -4.49 20.68
C PRO A 245 1.61 -4.85 21.64
N GLY A 246 1.72 -6.03 22.25
CA GLY A 246 0.86 -6.44 23.37
C GLY A 246 1.11 -5.61 24.63
N GLU A 247 0.40 -5.95 25.71
CA GLU A 247 0.55 -5.29 27.02
C GLU A 247 1.98 -5.40 27.59
N ASP A 248 2.72 -6.44 27.19
CA ASP A 248 4.13 -6.67 27.53
C ASP A 248 5.10 -5.79 26.72
N GLY A 249 4.59 -4.98 25.79
CA GLY A 249 5.39 -4.15 24.89
C GLY A 249 6.05 -4.95 23.76
N ILE A 250 5.70 -6.22 23.56
CA ILE A 250 6.31 -7.10 22.56
C ILE A 250 5.41 -7.21 21.33
N THR A 251 6.02 -7.16 20.16
CA THR A 251 5.43 -7.52 18.86
C THR A 251 6.31 -8.54 18.14
N VAL A 252 5.86 -9.04 17.00
CA VAL A 252 6.63 -9.94 16.14
C VAL A 252 7.03 -9.23 14.86
N LEU A 253 8.33 -9.22 14.55
CA LEU A 253 8.83 -8.85 13.24
C LEU A 253 9.04 -10.12 12.43
N ASP A 254 8.21 -10.29 11.42
CA ASP A 254 8.28 -11.43 10.52
C ASP A 254 8.86 -10.99 9.17
N PHE A 255 10.18 -11.05 9.03
CA PHE A 255 10.84 -10.63 7.80
C PHE A 255 10.52 -11.57 6.61
N ASN A 256 9.90 -12.75 6.83
CA ASN A 256 9.37 -13.55 5.72
C ASN A 256 8.18 -12.86 5.02
N LYS A 257 7.61 -11.83 5.65
CA LYS A 257 6.59 -10.94 5.09
C LYS A 257 7.15 -9.56 4.72
N ALA A 258 8.47 -9.38 4.70
CA ALA A 258 9.07 -8.17 4.16
C ALA A 258 8.82 -8.09 2.65
N PHE A 259 8.39 -6.93 2.16
CA PHE A 259 7.92 -6.76 0.80
C PHE A 259 8.54 -5.55 0.10
N ASN A 260 8.53 -5.58 -1.23
CA ASN A 260 9.04 -4.52 -2.08
C ASN A 260 8.13 -3.27 -2.00
N PRO A 261 8.72 -2.07 -1.89
CA PRO A 261 7.96 -0.83 -1.97
C PRO A 261 7.20 -0.69 -3.29
N PRO A 262 6.10 0.09 -3.32
CA PRO A 262 5.32 0.32 -4.54
C PRO A 262 6.11 0.76 -5.78
N CYS A 263 7.23 1.46 -5.58
CA CYS A 263 8.07 2.00 -6.64
C CYS A 263 8.74 0.94 -7.51
N VAL A 264 8.80 -0.31 -7.03
CA VAL A 264 9.20 -1.46 -7.84
C VAL A 264 8.19 -1.75 -8.96
N PHE A 265 6.92 -1.41 -8.74
CA PHE A 265 5.83 -1.76 -9.66
C PHE A 265 5.35 -0.58 -10.51
N THR A 266 5.69 0.66 -10.15
CA THR A 266 5.19 1.86 -10.82
C THR A 266 6.04 3.10 -10.53
N SER A 267 6.28 3.91 -11.57
CA SER A 267 6.94 5.22 -11.47
C SER A 267 6.05 6.31 -10.87
N TYR A 268 4.75 6.05 -10.71
CA TYR A 268 3.79 6.99 -10.14
C TYR A 268 3.69 6.90 -8.61
N ALA A 269 4.49 6.02 -7.99
CA ALA A 269 4.62 5.93 -6.54
C ALA A 269 5.75 6.81 -6.00
N THR A 270 5.64 7.19 -4.73
CA THR A 270 6.68 7.96 -4.02
C THR A 270 6.94 7.26 -2.70
N CYS A 271 7.96 6.41 -2.70
CA CYS A 271 8.28 5.51 -1.60
C CYS A 271 9.22 6.16 -0.59
N LEU A 272 9.05 5.82 0.68
CA LEU A 272 9.99 6.17 1.74
C LEU A 272 11.27 5.37 1.58
N LEU A 273 12.38 5.99 1.94
CA LEU A 273 13.69 5.38 2.05
C LEU A 273 13.97 5.04 3.51
N PRO A 274 14.69 3.94 3.79
CA PRO A 274 15.06 3.59 5.16
C PRO A 274 15.95 4.70 5.72
N PRO A 275 15.63 5.25 6.91
CA PRO A 275 16.55 6.15 7.57
C PRO A 275 17.84 5.39 7.93
N SER A 276 18.95 6.11 8.08
CA SER A 276 20.28 5.50 8.25
C SER A 276 20.35 4.45 9.37
N GLN A 277 19.66 4.70 10.48
CA GLN A 277 19.59 3.81 11.64
C GLN A 277 18.72 2.56 11.43
N ASN A 278 17.96 2.49 10.34
CA ASN A 278 17.19 1.31 9.93
C ASN A 278 17.91 0.48 8.87
N ILE A 279 19.19 0.76 8.60
CA ILE A 279 20.03 -0.06 7.73
C ILE A 279 20.75 -1.10 8.60
N LEU A 280 20.30 -2.35 8.53
CA LEU A 280 20.89 -3.45 9.28
C LEU A 280 22.20 -3.90 8.63
N HIS A 281 23.26 -4.04 9.44
CA HIS A 281 24.53 -4.63 8.99
C HIS A 281 24.51 -6.17 8.96
N LEU A 282 23.36 -6.75 8.66
CA LEU A 282 23.08 -8.18 8.57
C LEU A 282 22.38 -8.47 7.24
N ALA A 283 22.54 -9.65 6.66
CA ALA A 283 21.75 -10.08 5.51
C ALA A 283 20.43 -10.69 5.98
N ILE A 284 19.30 -10.11 5.56
CA ILE A 284 17.96 -10.64 5.86
C ILE A 284 17.44 -11.41 4.65
N GLU A 285 17.83 -12.69 4.57
CA GLU A 285 17.45 -13.63 3.51
C GLU A 285 16.06 -14.24 3.73
N ALA A 286 15.07 -13.37 3.95
CA ALA A 286 13.65 -13.70 4.11
C ALA A 286 12.80 -12.68 3.37
N GLY A 287 11.59 -13.06 2.93
CA GLY A 287 10.64 -12.15 2.26
C GLY A 287 10.87 -12.01 0.76
N GLU A 288 10.32 -10.93 0.19
CA GLU A 288 10.41 -10.65 -1.25
C GLU A 288 11.84 -10.30 -1.67
N LYS A 289 12.23 -10.80 -2.85
CA LYS A 289 13.44 -10.45 -3.60
C LYS A 289 13.10 -9.38 -4.64
N ARG A 290 14.12 -8.83 -5.31
CA ARG A 290 13.90 -7.88 -6.40
C ARG A 290 13.06 -8.49 -7.53
N VAL A 291 12.21 -7.67 -8.15
CA VAL A 291 11.37 -8.04 -9.30
C VAL A 291 11.93 -7.34 -10.54
N GLY A 292 12.42 -8.11 -11.52
CA GLY A 292 13.04 -7.55 -12.73
C GLY A 292 14.43 -6.94 -12.50
N ASP A 293 14.95 -6.29 -13.55
CA ASP A 293 16.27 -5.63 -13.59
C ASP A 293 16.19 -4.09 -13.52
N HIS A 294 15.12 -3.54 -12.94
CA HIS A 294 14.96 -2.09 -12.76
C HIS A 294 15.86 -1.52 -11.67
#